data_AF-A0A5C8TN50-F1
#
_entry.id   AF-A0A5C8TN50-F1
#
_cell.length_a   1.000
_cell.length_b   1.000
_cell.length_c   1.000
_cell.angle_alpha   90.00
_cell.angle_beta   90.00
_cell.angle_gamma   90.00
#
_symmetry.space_group_name_H-M   'P 1'
#
loop_
_entity.id
_entity.type
_entity.pdbx_description
1 polymer ?
#
loop_
_entity_poly.entity_id
_entity_poly.type
_entity_poly.pdbx_seq_one_letter_code
_entity_poly.pdbx_strand_id
1 'polypeptide(L)' 'MILGMLVSAVIAVFGLLVALGLIGHPIDAQLVTNYGWSILTIGVALFVLFAYRRFSRTRGRRSV' A
#
# COMPACT_ATOMS: atom_id res chain seq x y z
N MET A 1 -2.53 -1.96 -14.74
CA MET A 1 -1.49 -1.09 -14.13
C MET A 1 -2.10 -0.02 -13.25
N ILE A 2 -3.01 0.83 -13.75
CA ILE A 2 -3.75 1.80 -12.92
C ILE A 2 -4.54 1.11 -11.80
N LEU A 3 -5.28 0.06 -12.13
CA LEU A 3 -6.05 -0.70 -11.14
C LEU A 3 -5.19 -1.22 -9.97
N GLY A 4 -3.98 -1.72 -10.26
CA GLY A 4 -3.04 -2.19 -9.22
C GLY A 4 -2.53 -1.05 -8.32
N MET A 5 -2.27 0.14 -8.88
CA MET A 5 -1.93 1.33 -8.09
C MET A 5 -3.12 1.80 -7.23
N LEU A 6 -4.34 1.72 -7.76
CA LEU A 6 -5.56 2.13 -7.05
C LEU A 6 -5.85 1.21 -5.87
N VAL A 7 -5.79 -0.11 -6.09
CA VAL A 7 -5.99 -1.13 -5.04
C VAL A 7 -4.91 -1.03 -3.96
N SER A 8 -3.64 -0.88 -4.34
CA SER A 8 -2.56 -0.72 -3.37
C SER A 8 -2.65 0.59 -2.58
N ALA A 9 -3.11 1.68 -3.20
CA ALA A 9 -3.37 2.93 -2.50
C ALA A 9 -4.49 2.78 -1.45
N VAL A 10 -5.59 2.09 -1.79
CA VAL A 10 -6.67 1.80 -0.85
C VAL A 10 -6.16 0.96 0.33
N ILE A 11 -5.36 -0.07 0.07
CA ILE A 11 -4.76 -0.92 1.12
C ILE A 11 -3.81 -0.09 2.02
N ALA A 12 -2.99 0.78 1.43
CA ALA A 12 -2.08 1.64 2.20
C ALA A 12 -2.83 2.62 3.10
N VAL A 13 -3.87 3.29 2.57
CA VAL A 13 -4.72 4.21 3.35
C VAL A 13 -5.42 3.45 4.48
N PHE A 14 -5.96 2.26 4.19
CA PHE A 14 -6.58 1.43 5.21
C PHE A 14 -5.58 1.02 6.31
N GLY A 15 -4.39 0.54 5.92
CA GLY A 15 -3.31 0.23 6.86
C GLY A 15 -2.88 1.42 7.71
N LEU A 16 -2.86 2.63 7.14
CA LEU A 16 -2.56 3.87 7.87
C LEU A 16 -3.59 4.16 8.96
N LEU A 17 -4.89 4.05 8.62
CA LEU A 17 -5.98 4.28 9.56
C LEU A 17 -5.94 3.28 10.73
N VAL A 18 -5.60 2.02 10.44
CA VAL A 18 -5.41 0.98 11.46
C VAL A 18 -4.15 1.22 12.30
N ALA A 19 -3.04 1.66 11.68
CA ALA A 19 -1.79 1.96 12.39
C ALA A 19 -1.95 3.13 13.35
N LEU A 20 -2.73 4.15 12.96
CA LEU A 20 -3.04 5.31 13.79
C LEU A 20 -4.06 5.02 14.90
N GLY A 21 -4.61 3.80 14.96
CA GLY A 21 -5.64 3.44 15.94
C GLY A 21 -6.98 4.16 15.71
N LEU A 22 -7.19 4.74 14.53
CA LEU A 22 -8.46 5.36 14.14
C LEU A 22 -9.50 4.28 13.77
N ILE A 23 -9.04 3.09 13.39
CA ILE A 23 -9.87 1.93 13.04
C ILE A 23 -9.31 0.68 13.72
N GLY A 24 -10.17 -0.05 14.43
CA GLY A 24 -9.87 -1.33 15.07
C GLY A 24 -9.87 -1.26 16.60
N HIS A 25 -10.61 -2.18 17.22
CA HIS A 25 -10.60 -2.41 18.67
C HIS A 25 -9.42 -3.35 18.99
N PRO A 26 -8.67 -3.17 20.10
CA PRO A 26 -7.63 -4.10 20.52
C PRO A 26 -8.14 -5.55 20.51
N ILE A 27 -7.43 -6.44 19.79
CA ILE A 27 -7.67 -7.88 19.75
C ILE A 27 -6.55 -8.52 20.56
N ASP A 28 -6.90 -9.24 21.62
CA ASP A 28 -5.99 -10.08 22.42
C ASP A 28 -4.74 -9.37 23.00
N ALA A 29 -4.88 -8.12 23.44
CA ALA A 29 -3.79 -7.28 23.99
C ALA A 29 -2.62 -7.01 23.03
N GLN A 30 -2.68 -7.49 21.78
CA GLN A 30 -1.73 -7.19 20.74
C GLN A 30 -2.11 -5.84 20.11
N LEU A 31 -1.19 -4.87 20.14
CA LEU A 31 -1.43 -3.54 19.56
C LEU A 31 -1.84 -3.72 18.08
N VAL A 32 -3.11 -3.43 17.79
CA VAL A 32 -3.69 -3.36 16.43
C VAL A 32 -2.82 -2.47 15.52
N THR A 33 -2.12 -1.52 16.13
CA THR A 33 -1.06 -0.69 15.54
C THR A 33 -0.03 -1.51 14.76
N ASN A 34 0.49 -2.63 15.27
CA ASN A 34 1.50 -3.45 14.58
C ASN A 34 0.96 -4.10 13.29
N TYR A 35 -0.30 -4.54 13.32
CA TYR A 35 -0.97 -5.06 12.13
C TYR A 35 -1.23 -3.94 11.12
N GLY A 36 -1.62 -2.75 11.59
CA GLY A 36 -1.75 -1.55 10.76
C GLY A 36 -0.44 -1.17 10.06
N TRP A 37 0.67 -1.13 10.80
CA TRP A 37 2.00 -0.86 10.24
C TRP A 37 2.43 -1.88 9.18
N SER A 38 2.08 -3.15 9.38
CA SER A 38 2.37 -4.22 8.42
C SER A 38 1.57 -4.03 7.12
N ILE A 39 0.25 -3.80 7.24
CA ILE A 39 -0.64 -3.57 6.10
C ILE A 39 -0.24 -2.30 5.34
N LEU A 40 0.10 -1.22 6.05
CA LEU A 40 0.61 0.02 5.48
C LEU A 40 1.85 -0.24 4.63
N THR A 41 2.85 -0.92 5.20
CA THR A 41 4.13 -1.17 4.54
C THR A 41 3.95 -2.01 3.27
N ILE A 42 3.10 -3.05 3.34
CA ILE A 42 2.76 -3.89 2.18
C ILE A 42 2.05 -3.07 1.10
N GLY A 43 1.06 -2.25 1.47
CA GLY A 43 0.33 -1.38 0.55
C GLY A 43 1.26 -0.42 -0.19
N VAL A 44 2.16 0.25 0.55
CA VAL A 44 3.16 1.17 -0.01
C VAL A 44 4.12 0.46 -0.95
N ALA A 45 4.65 -0.71 -0.56
CA ALA A 45 5.57 -1.47 -1.41
C ALA A 45 4.92 -1.90 -2.73
N LEU A 46 3.66 -2.35 -2.69
CA LEU A 46 2.89 -2.70 -3.88
C LEU A 46 2.64 -1.48 -4.77
N PHE A 47 2.30 -0.33 -4.19
CA PHE A 47 2.10 0.91 -4.93
C PHE A 47 3.37 1.31 -5.69
N VAL A 48 4.53 1.29 -5.02
CA VAL A 48 5.83 1.57 -5.62
C VAL A 48 6.15 0.60 -6.76
N LEU A 49 5.89 -0.70 -6.57
CA LEU A 49 6.11 -1.71 -7.62
C LEU A 49 5.28 -1.41 -8.88
N PHE A 50 3.99 -1.11 -8.71
CA PHE A 50 3.12 -0.82 -9.85
C PHE A 50 3.47 0.51 -10.53
N ALA A 51 3.83 1.53 -9.76
CA ALA A 51 4.31 2.82 -10.26
C ALA A 51 5.60 2.65 -11.07
N TYR A 52 6.58 1.91 -10.53
CA TYR A 52 7.84 1.62 -11.20
C TYR A 52 7.63 0.86 -12.50
N ARG A 53 6.83 -0.22 -12.48
CA ARG A 53 6.53 -0.98 -13.71
C ARG A 53 5.86 -0.10 -14.77
N ARG A 54 4.96 0.81 -14.37
CA ARG A 54 4.32 1.75 -15.32
C ARG A 54 5.34 2.70 -15.91
N PHE A 55 6.21 3.29 -15.10
CA PHE A 55 7.26 4.21 -15.54
C PHE A 55 8.25 3.54 -16.50
N SER A 56 8.69 2.33 -16.18
CA SER A 56 9.62 1.56 -17.02
C SER A 56 9.01 1.19 -18.37
N ARG A 57 7.71 0.84 -18.43
CA ARG A 57 7.02 0.60 -19.71
C ARG A 57 6.91 1.86 -20.57
N THR A 58 6.69 3.03 -19.97
CA THR A 58 6.70 4.30 -20.71
C THR A 58 8.07 4.68 -21.24
N ARG A 59 9.17 4.35 -20.53
CA ARG A 59 10.53 4.57 -21.03
C ARG A 59 10.89 3.65 -22.19
N GLY A 60 10.56 2.36 -22.11
CA GLY A 60 10.82 1.40 -23.20
C GLY A 60 10.05 1.67 -24.50
N ARG A 61 8.92 2.39 -24.44
CA ARG A 61 8.19 2.86 -25.64
C ARG A 61 8.75 4.14 -26.25
N ARG A 62 9.66 4.84 -25.57
CA ARG A 62 10.25 6.11 -26.02
C ARG A 62 11.63 5.93 -26.67
N SER A 63 12.18 4.72 -26.62
CA SER A 63 13.50 4.36 -27.16
C SER A 63 13.44 3.57 -28.46
N VAL A 64 12.28 3.57 -29.15
CA VAL A 64 12.08 2.97 -30.47
C VAL A 64 11.74 4.07 -31.46
#